data_AF-A0AAJ1UCH5-F1
#
_entry.id   AF-A0AAJ1UCH5-F1
#
_cell.length_a   1.000
_cell.length_b   1.000
_cell.length_c   1.000
_cell.angle_alpha   90.00
_cell.angle_beta   90.00
_cell.angle_gamma   90.00
#
_symmetry.space_group_name_H-M   'P 1'
#
loop_
_entity.id
_entity.type
_entity.pdbx_description
1 polymer ?
#
loop_
_entity_poly.entity_id
_entity_poly.type
_entity_poly.pdbx_seq_one_letter_code
_entity_poly.pdbx_strand_id
1 'polypeptide(L)'
;MSDPKTPFELMMQQAQEMAKSFNPALESFSPKGFEKLWPTMPKDMMEMFFGKGLSKDGLDAKTRLLLTLAGLTMQGAQSDTQVRMTVRHLIEAGATREEIAETIAQMGMFAGIPAMTRAMEMAQDVLADYEDDKS
;
A
#
# COMPACT_ATOMS: atom_id res chain seq x y z
N MET A 1 -7.74 14.85 44.97
CA MET A 1 -8.47 16.00 44.40
C MET A 1 -8.29 15.89 42.90
N SER A 2 -9.36 15.64 42.15
CA SER A 2 -9.29 15.41 40.70
C SER A 2 -9.26 16.75 39.99
N ASP A 3 -8.23 17.01 39.19
CA ASP A 3 -8.14 18.23 38.39
C ASP A 3 -9.35 18.30 37.43
N PRO A 4 -10.13 19.39 37.44
CA PRO A 4 -11.20 19.56 36.48
C PRO A 4 -10.59 19.74 35.10
N LYS A 5 -10.91 18.82 34.19
CA LYS A 5 -10.49 18.86 32.78
C LYS A 5 -10.66 20.27 32.23
N THR A 6 -9.65 20.74 31.52
CA THR A 6 -9.65 22.09 30.97
C THR A 6 -10.83 22.27 29.99
N PRO A 7 -11.37 23.48 29.83
CA PRO A 7 -12.50 23.73 28.92
C PRO A 7 -12.25 23.23 27.48
N PHE A 8 -10.99 23.25 27.04
CA PHE A 8 -10.58 22.72 25.75
C PHE A 8 -10.65 21.19 25.67
N GLU A 9 -10.28 20.48 26.74
CA GLU A 9 -10.42 19.01 26.80
C GLU A 9 -11.88 18.57 26.77
N LEU A 10 -12.76 19.29 27.46
CA LEU A 10 -14.20 19.02 27.44
C LEU A 10 -14.79 19.23 26.03
N MET A 11 -14.37 20.28 25.33
CA MET A 11 -14.75 20.54 23.93
C MET A 11 -14.27 19.42 23.00
N MET A 12 -13.02 18.95 23.17
CA MET A 12 -12.47 17.86 22.36
C MET A 12 -13.16 16.52 22.63
N GLN A 13 -13.51 16.22 23.89
CA GLN A 13 -14.30 15.03 24.23
C GLN A 13 -15.69 15.09 23.60
N GLN A 14 -16.36 16.24 23.68
CA GLN A 14 -17.66 16.43 23.06
C GLN A 14 -17.60 16.32 21.53
N ALA A 15 -16.55 16.84 20.90
CA ALA A 15 -16.33 16.69 19.46
C ALA A 15 -16.10 15.22 19.06
N GLN A 16 -15.38 14.45 19.87
CA GLN A 16 -15.19 13.01 19.66
C GLN A 16 -16.49 12.23 19.85
N GLU A 17 -17.28 12.51 20.88
CA GLU A 17 -18.58 11.88 21.11
C GLU A 17 -19.58 12.22 20.00
N MET A 18 -19.56 13.47 19.54
CA MET A 18 -20.35 13.91 18.39
C MET A 18 -19.93 13.11 17.14
N ALA A 19 -18.64 13.02 16.82
CA ALA A 19 -18.15 12.23 15.68
C ALA A 19 -18.61 10.76 15.72
N LYS A 20 -18.63 10.12 16.90
CA LYS A 20 -19.14 8.75 17.09
C LYS A 20 -20.64 8.62 16.82
N SER A 21 -21.42 9.61 17.24
CA SER A 21 -22.88 9.61 17.04
C SER A 21 -23.30 9.84 15.59
N PHE A 22 -22.49 10.55 14.80
CA PHE A 22 -22.81 10.89 13.42
C PHE A 22 -22.51 9.75 12.43
N ASN A 23 -21.50 8.90 12.69
CA ASN A 23 -21.29 7.67 11.92
C ASN A 23 -20.34 6.68 12.64
N PRO A 24 -20.84 5.57 13.21
CA PRO A 24 -20.01 4.51 13.79
C PRO A 24 -19.00 3.92 12.79
N ALA A 25 -19.29 4.00 11.48
CA ALA A 25 -18.38 3.51 10.44
C ALA A 25 -17.11 4.38 10.28
N LEU A 26 -17.08 5.59 10.85
CA LEU A 26 -15.86 6.40 10.92
C LEU A 26 -14.86 5.85 11.94
N GLU A 27 -15.29 5.11 12.97
CA GLU A 27 -14.35 4.41 13.88
C GLU A 27 -13.65 3.24 13.19
N SER A 28 -14.32 2.58 12.24
CA SER A 28 -13.74 1.52 11.41
C SER A 28 -12.97 2.04 10.18
N PHE A 29 -12.99 3.35 9.94
CA PHE A 29 -12.31 3.94 8.80
C PHE A 29 -10.80 3.98 9.06
N SER A 30 -10.12 2.88 8.70
CA SER A 30 -8.66 2.84 8.67
C SER A 30 -8.15 3.17 7.26
N PRO A 31 -7.04 3.90 7.11
CA PRO A 31 -6.39 4.11 5.82
C PRO A 31 -6.12 2.78 5.09
N LYS A 32 -5.68 1.74 5.81
CA LYS A 32 -5.47 0.39 5.26
C LYS A 32 -6.75 -0.24 4.71
N GLY A 33 -7.89 -0.09 5.41
CA GLY A 33 -9.18 -0.61 4.94
C GLY A 33 -9.70 0.12 3.71
N PHE A 34 -9.46 1.43 3.62
CA PHE A 34 -9.80 2.22 2.44
C PHE A 34 -8.96 1.83 1.22
N GLU A 35 -7.67 1.54 1.39
CA GLU A 35 -6.79 1.07 0.31
C GLU A 35 -7.31 -0.24 -0.32
N LYS A 36 -7.89 -1.16 0.46
CA LYS A 36 -8.48 -2.41 -0.05
C LYS A 36 -9.69 -2.18 -0.96
N LEU A 37 -10.48 -1.13 -0.67
CA LEU A 37 -11.64 -0.76 -1.49
C LEU A 37 -11.24 -0.18 -2.85
N TRP A 38 -10.00 0.29 -3.00
CA TRP A 38 -9.50 0.73 -4.30
C TRP A 38 -9.32 -0.48 -5.22
N PRO A 39 -10.00 -0.57 -6.36
CA PRO A 39 -9.88 -1.70 -7.26
C PRO A 39 -8.49 -1.73 -7.93
N THR A 40 -7.95 -2.93 -8.14
CA THR A 40 -6.82 -3.13 -9.04
C THR A 40 -7.29 -3.01 -10.48
N MET A 41 -6.40 -2.56 -11.37
CA MET A 41 -6.68 -2.66 -12.80
C MET A 41 -6.60 -4.12 -13.28
N PRO A 42 -7.49 -4.58 -14.17
CA PRO A 42 -7.36 -5.89 -14.79
C PRO A 42 -6.04 -6.04 -15.55
N LYS A 43 -5.53 -7.27 -15.66
CA LYS A 43 -4.26 -7.56 -16.37
C LYS A 43 -4.16 -6.94 -17.76
N ASP A 44 -5.19 -7.08 -18.60
CA ASP A 44 -5.19 -6.52 -19.96
C ASP A 44 -5.14 -4.99 -19.97
N MET A 45 -5.79 -4.36 -18.99
CA MET A 45 -5.75 -2.91 -18.80
C MET A 45 -4.36 -2.46 -18.32
N MET A 46 -3.73 -3.21 -17.41
CA MET A 46 -2.34 -2.96 -17.00
C MET A 46 -1.36 -3.09 -18.17
N GLU A 47 -1.51 -4.09 -19.03
CA GLU A 47 -0.70 -4.20 -20.26
C GLU A 47 -0.94 -3.03 -21.24
N MET A 48 -2.16 -2.49 -21.31
CA MET A 48 -2.43 -1.32 -22.14
C MET A 48 -1.80 -0.03 -21.59
N PHE A 49 -1.91 0.22 -20.28
CA PHE A 49 -1.46 1.47 -19.67
C PHE A 49 0.02 1.47 -19.27
N PHE A 50 0.51 0.31 -18.83
CA PHE A 50 1.89 0.15 -18.39
C PHE A 50 2.69 -0.75 -19.33
N GLY A 51 2.12 -1.77 -19.95
CA GLY A 51 2.83 -2.59 -20.95
C GLY A 51 3.23 -1.81 -22.21
N LYS A 52 3.89 -2.50 -23.16
CA LYS A 52 4.41 -2.02 -24.46
C LYS A 52 4.34 -0.50 -24.71
N GLY A 53 5.12 0.28 -23.94
CA GLY A 53 5.09 1.75 -23.98
C GLY A 53 5.52 2.33 -25.34
N LEU A 54 6.82 2.60 -25.54
CA LEU A 54 7.34 3.23 -26.77
C LEU A 54 7.61 2.22 -27.92
N SER A 55 7.65 0.92 -27.62
CA SER A 55 7.98 -0.13 -28.59
C SER A 55 7.14 -1.37 -28.33
N LYS A 56 6.75 -2.03 -29.42
CA LYS A 56 5.98 -3.28 -29.42
C LYS A 56 6.75 -4.44 -28.75
N ASP A 57 8.07 -4.34 -28.63
CA ASP A 57 8.94 -5.34 -28.00
C ASP A 57 9.62 -4.80 -26.73
N GLY A 58 9.04 -3.75 -26.12
CA GLY A 58 9.51 -3.20 -24.85
C GLY A 58 9.13 -4.05 -23.63
N LEU A 59 9.41 -3.53 -22.44
CA LEU A 59 9.07 -4.19 -21.18
C LEU A 59 7.56 -4.41 -21.04
N ASP A 60 7.17 -5.59 -20.57
CA ASP A 60 5.79 -5.95 -20.21
C ASP A 60 5.32 -5.23 -18.92
N ALA A 61 4.03 -5.32 -18.61
CA ALA A 61 3.48 -4.63 -17.45
C ALA A 61 4.10 -5.13 -16.13
N LYS A 62 4.29 -6.46 -16.00
CA LYS A 62 4.90 -7.06 -14.81
C LYS A 62 6.28 -6.45 -14.53
N THR A 63 7.16 -6.42 -15.54
CA THR A 63 8.52 -5.90 -15.39
C THR A 63 8.53 -4.43 -15.02
N ARG A 64 7.60 -3.64 -15.61
CA ARG A 64 7.50 -2.21 -15.28
C ARG A 64 6.96 -1.96 -13.88
N LEU A 65 6.04 -2.79 -13.41
CA LEU A 65 5.56 -2.72 -12.04
C LEU A 65 6.66 -3.13 -11.04
N LEU A 66 7.52 -4.09 -11.37
CA LEU A 66 8.68 -4.43 -10.54
C LEU A 66 9.66 -3.25 -10.47
N LEU A 67 9.96 -2.61 -11.60
CA LEU A 67 10.76 -1.38 -11.62
C LEU A 67 10.11 -0.23 -10.83
N THR A 68 8.78 -0.12 -10.90
CA THR A 68 8.03 0.86 -10.11
C THR A 68 8.17 0.57 -8.62
N LEU A 69 8.02 -0.69 -8.19
CA LEU A 69 8.19 -1.10 -6.81
C LEU A 69 9.60 -0.81 -6.30
N ALA A 70 10.62 -1.06 -7.11
CA ALA A 70 12.01 -0.72 -6.80
C ALA A 70 12.16 0.79 -6.55
N GLY A 71 11.66 1.64 -7.46
CA GLY A 71 11.69 3.09 -7.32
C GLY A 71 10.95 3.60 -6.08
N LEU A 72 9.76 3.06 -5.80
CA LEU A 72 8.97 3.43 -4.62
C LEU A 72 9.67 3.00 -3.31
N THR A 73 10.32 1.82 -3.31
CA THR A 73 11.13 1.37 -2.18
C THR A 73 12.26 2.36 -1.90
N MET A 74 12.92 2.88 -2.95
CA MET A 74 13.97 3.89 -2.80
C MET A 74 13.46 5.24 -2.30
N GLN A 75 12.21 5.61 -2.57
CA GLN A 75 11.59 6.83 -2.05
C GLN A 75 11.22 6.75 -0.57
N GLY A 76 11.16 5.55 0.00
CA GLY A 76 10.92 5.33 1.43
C GLY A 76 9.52 5.76 1.88
N ALA A 77 9.42 6.33 3.09
CA ALA A 77 8.15 6.51 3.81
C ALA A 77 7.07 7.36 3.10
N GLN A 78 7.44 8.16 2.09
CA GLN A 78 6.47 8.96 1.33
C GLN A 78 5.65 8.13 0.34
N SER A 79 6.00 6.86 0.15
CA SER A 79 5.47 6.01 -0.91
C SER A 79 4.68 4.81 -0.40
N ASP A 80 4.38 4.74 0.89
CA ASP A 80 3.78 3.55 1.53
C ASP A 80 2.49 3.07 0.85
N THR A 81 1.55 3.99 0.60
CA THR A 81 0.28 3.68 -0.07
C THR A 81 0.52 3.19 -1.50
N GLN A 82 1.47 3.81 -2.21
CA GLN A 82 1.84 3.42 -3.56
C GLN A 82 2.51 2.05 -3.58
N VAL A 83 3.38 1.73 -2.62
CA VAL A 83 4.00 0.41 -2.48
C VAL A 83 2.93 -0.67 -2.35
N ARG A 84 1.97 -0.50 -1.43
CA ARG A 84 0.87 -1.46 -1.23
C ARG A 84 0.05 -1.64 -2.51
N MET A 85 -0.32 -0.53 -3.17
CA MET A 85 -1.07 -0.57 -4.42
C MET A 85 -0.27 -1.25 -5.55
N THR A 86 1.03 -0.99 -5.67
CA THR A 86 1.89 -1.63 -6.67
C THR A 86 2.04 -3.12 -6.42
N VAL A 87 2.16 -3.56 -5.16
CA VAL A 87 2.19 -5.00 -4.83
C VAL A 87 0.88 -5.69 -5.23
N ARG A 88 -0.28 -5.08 -4.98
CA ARG A 88 -1.58 -5.62 -5.43
C ARG A 88 -1.66 -5.76 -6.96
N HIS A 89 -1.16 -4.76 -7.68
CA HIS A 89 -1.09 -4.82 -9.15
C HIS A 89 -0.09 -5.85 -9.66
N LEU A 90 1.03 -6.07 -8.96
CA LEU A 90 2.01 -7.10 -9.30
C LEU A 90 1.42 -8.51 -9.20
N ILE A 91 0.64 -8.78 -8.16
CA ILE A 91 -0.06 -10.05 -7.99
C ILE A 91 -1.02 -10.28 -9.17
N GLU A 92 -1.82 -9.29 -9.53
CA GLU A 92 -2.76 -9.36 -10.66
C GLU A 92 -2.03 -9.50 -12.01
N ALA A 93 -0.85 -8.87 -12.16
CA ALA A 93 0.01 -9.04 -13.33
C ALA A 93 0.69 -10.44 -13.40
N GLY A 94 0.56 -11.25 -12.35
CA GLY A 94 1.14 -12.60 -12.26
C GLY A 94 2.58 -12.63 -11.77
N ALA A 95 3.02 -11.62 -11.02
CA ALA A 95 4.30 -11.67 -10.32
C ALA A 95 4.26 -12.66 -9.16
N THR A 96 5.36 -13.37 -8.94
CA THR A 96 5.47 -14.28 -7.79
C THR A 96 5.86 -13.52 -6.52
N ARG A 97 5.62 -14.14 -5.36
CA ARG A 97 6.06 -13.62 -4.05
C ARG A 97 7.57 -13.40 -4.04
N GLU A 98 8.33 -14.31 -4.65
CA GLU A 98 9.79 -14.24 -4.76
C GLU A 98 10.23 -13.08 -5.64
N GLU A 99 9.58 -12.85 -6.81
CA GLU A 99 9.90 -11.71 -7.67
C GLU A 99 9.71 -10.36 -6.95
N ILE A 100 8.63 -10.24 -6.17
CA ILE A 100 8.34 -9.05 -5.34
C ILE A 100 9.40 -8.90 -4.24
N ALA A 101 9.69 -9.97 -3.50
CA ALA A 101 10.63 -9.95 -2.38
C ALA A 101 12.07 -9.63 -2.83
N GLU A 102 12.56 -10.28 -3.89
CA GLU A 102 13.89 -10.04 -4.44
C GLU A 102 14.05 -8.60 -4.95
N THR A 103 13.00 -8.05 -5.58
CA THR A 103 13.00 -6.66 -6.04
C THR A 103 13.18 -5.69 -4.87
N ILE A 104 12.45 -5.90 -3.77
CA ILE A 104 12.59 -5.06 -2.56
C ILE A 104 13.95 -5.27 -1.91
N ALA A 105 14.40 -6.52 -1.76
CA ALA A 105 15.66 -6.89 -1.13
C ALA A 105 16.86 -6.25 -1.85
N GLN A 106 16.87 -6.29 -3.19
CA GLN A 106 17.90 -5.65 -3.99
C GLN A 106 18.03 -4.15 -3.70
N MET A 107 16.91 -3.47 -3.40
CA MET A 107 16.93 -2.05 -3.05
C MET A 107 17.57 -1.76 -1.71
N GLY A 108 17.76 -2.75 -0.83
CA GLY A 108 18.52 -2.59 0.40
C GLY A 108 19.96 -2.08 0.16
N MET A 109 20.57 -2.44 -0.98
CA MET A 109 21.90 -1.94 -1.35
C MET A 109 21.91 -0.46 -1.77
N PHE A 110 20.78 0.08 -2.26
CA PHE A 110 20.70 1.44 -2.81
C PHE A 110 20.02 2.42 -1.85
N ALA A 111 18.99 1.98 -1.13
CA ALA A 111 18.17 2.78 -0.23
C ALA A 111 18.43 2.48 1.26
N GLY A 112 19.25 1.47 1.56
CA GLY A 112 19.54 1.02 2.91
C GLY A 112 18.49 0.06 3.49
N ILE A 113 18.90 -0.63 4.55
CA ILE A 113 18.09 -1.64 5.26
C ILE A 113 16.75 -1.08 5.78
N PRO A 114 16.64 0.15 6.31
CA PRO A 114 15.36 0.64 6.84
C PRO A 114 14.26 0.77 5.77
N ALA A 115 14.60 1.29 4.59
CA ALA A 115 13.64 1.45 3.49
C ALA A 115 13.19 0.08 2.94
N MET A 116 14.14 -0.83 2.75
CA MET A 116 13.89 -2.22 2.35
C MET A 116 12.97 -2.94 3.35
N THR A 117 13.28 -2.86 4.66
CA THR A 117 12.52 -3.57 5.71
C THR A 117 11.08 -3.07 5.75
N ARG A 118 10.89 -1.74 5.74
CA ARG A 118 9.56 -1.13 5.70
C ARG A 118 8.75 -1.57 4.48
N ALA A 119 9.35 -1.55 3.28
CA ALA A 119 8.67 -2.00 2.08
C ALA A 119 8.34 -3.50 2.11
N MET A 120 9.23 -4.33 2.68
CA MET A 120 9.02 -5.77 2.84
C MET A 120 7.83 -6.06 3.78
N GLU A 121 7.72 -5.36 4.91
CA GLU A 121 6.58 -5.48 5.83
C GLU A 121 5.26 -5.16 5.12
N MET A 122 5.23 -4.10 4.30
CA MET A 122 4.04 -3.75 3.52
C MET A 122 3.68 -4.79 2.46
N ALA A 123 4.69 -5.34 1.77
CA ALA A 123 4.47 -6.38 0.79
C ALA A 123 3.94 -7.66 1.45
N GLN A 124 4.47 -8.03 2.61
CA GLN A 124 4.00 -9.17 3.40
C GLN A 124 2.56 -9.01 3.86
N ASP A 125 2.19 -7.83 4.40
CA ASP A 125 0.79 -7.50 4.75
C ASP A 125 -0.15 -7.78 3.56
N VAL A 126 0.17 -7.24 2.37
CA VAL A 126 -0.66 -7.35 1.18
C VAL A 126 -0.76 -8.78 0.66
N LEU A 127 0.35 -9.52 0.69
CA LEU A 127 0.39 -10.90 0.22
C LEU A 127 -0.38 -11.85 1.16
N ALA A 128 -0.34 -11.60 2.48
CA ALA A 128 -1.13 -12.35 3.45
C ALA A 128 -2.64 -12.12 3.24
N ASP A 129 -3.06 -10.87 3.08
CA ASP A 129 -4.46 -10.52 2.78
C ASP A 129 -4.99 -11.26 1.53
N TYR A 130 -4.15 -11.45 0.52
CA TYR A 130 -4.53 -12.12 -0.73
C TYR A 130 -4.59 -13.65 -0.61
N GLU A 131 -3.81 -14.24 0.29
CA GLU A 131 -3.91 -15.67 0.61
C GLU A 131 -5.21 -15.98 1.35
N ASP A 132 -5.60 -15.11 2.29
CA ASP A 132 -6.86 -15.23 3.03
C ASP A 132 -8.10 -15.13 2.12
N ASP A 133 -8.10 -14.24 1.12
CA ASP A 133 -9.19 -14.08 0.15
C ASP A 133 -9.35 -15.28 -0.81
N LYS A 134 -8.34 -16.17 -0.91
CA LYS A 134 -8.36 -17.37 -1.76
C LYS A 134 -8.76 -18.65 -1.03
N SER A 135 -8.78 -18.64 0.30
CA SER A 135 -9.21 -19.75 1.17
C SER A 135 -10.72 -19.76 1.42
#